data_AF-A0A530Y6Q8-F1
#
_entry.id   AF-A0A530Y6Q8-F1
#
_cell.length_a   1.000
_cell.length_b   1.000
_cell.length_c   1.000
_cell.angle_alpha   90.00
_cell.angle_beta   90.00
_cell.angle_gamma   90.00
#
_symmetry.space_group_name_H-M   'P 1'
#
loop_
_entity.id
_entity.type
_entity.pdbx_description
1 polymer ?
#
loop_
_entity_poly.entity_id
_entity_poly.type
_entity_poly.pdbx_seq_one_letter_code
_entity_poly.pdbx_strand_id
1 'polypeptide(L)'
;MEFDLKTIEALAPDQASLSAASKLTKRSNWPRLEKHEPQALIWGECQGSGSNPYRVVVDTGDHGYKCTCPSRKFPCKHTLALMWIAATAPASFAAAESSPEWVNDWLGRRRKTTPPPAQPIEGAAAKSI
;
A
#
# COMPACT_ATOMS: atom_id res chain seq x y z
N MET A 1 10.55 -9.51 3.74
CA MET A 1 10.71 -8.67 2.54
C MET A 1 10.63 -7.24 3.01
N GLU A 2 11.80 -6.64 3.25
CA GLU A 2 11.92 -5.22 3.56
C GLU A 2 11.79 -4.43 2.25
N PHE A 3 11.07 -3.31 2.28
CA PHE A 3 11.15 -2.35 1.20
C PHE A 3 12.58 -1.80 1.14
N ASP A 4 13.16 -1.74 -0.05
CA ASP A 4 14.41 -1.03 -0.28
C ASP A 4 14.15 0.37 -0.83
N LEU A 5 15.02 1.32 -0.50
CA LEU A 5 14.91 2.70 -0.97
C LEU A 5 14.90 2.78 -2.51
N LYS A 6 15.68 1.94 -3.19
CA LYS A 6 15.72 1.91 -4.65
C LYS A 6 14.39 1.53 -5.27
N THR A 7 13.63 0.62 -4.64
CA THR A 7 12.28 0.25 -5.08
C THR A 7 11.32 1.43 -4.92
N ILE A 8 11.42 2.18 -3.81
CA ILE A 8 10.58 3.35 -3.56
C ILE A 8 10.89 4.46 -4.57
N GLU A 9 12.15 4.67 -4.90
CA GLU A 9 12.58 5.60 -5.94
C GLU A 9 12.07 5.20 -7.33
N ALA A 10 12.11 3.91 -7.67
CA ALA A 10 11.59 3.39 -8.94
C ALA A 10 10.06 3.48 -9.05
N LEU A 11 9.34 3.37 -7.91
CA LEU A 11 7.89 3.53 -7.86
C LEU A 11 7.46 5.00 -7.86
N ALA A 12 8.32 5.94 -7.50
CA ALA A 12 7.96 7.35 -7.44
C ALA A 12 7.66 7.91 -8.85
N PRO A 13 6.54 8.61 -9.05
CA PRO A 13 6.19 9.13 -10.38
C PRO A 13 7.11 10.28 -10.81
N ASP A 14 7.76 10.95 -9.87
CA ASP A 14 8.72 12.03 -10.10
C ASP A 14 9.53 12.35 -8.83
N GLN A 15 10.67 13.03 -9.02
CA GLN A 15 11.57 13.42 -7.93
C GLN A 15 10.94 14.40 -6.93
N ALA A 16 9.98 15.23 -7.34
CA ALA A 16 9.30 16.14 -6.42
C ALA A 16 8.34 15.37 -5.47
N SER A 17 7.68 14.33 -5.98
CA SER A 17 6.87 13.42 -5.17
C SER A 17 7.71 12.66 -4.14
N LEU A 18 8.89 12.19 -4.54
CA LEU A 18 9.86 11.54 -3.65
C LEU A 18 10.39 12.50 -2.57
N SER A 19 10.79 13.70 -2.97
CA SER A 19 11.24 14.75 -2.04
C SER A 19 10.16 15.15 -1.03
N ALA A 20 8.90 15.22 -1.48
CA ALA A 20 7.77 15.48 -0.60
C ALA A 20 7.48 14.30 0.34
N ALA A 21 7.65 13.06 -0.13
CA ALA A 21 7.50 11.85 0.68
C ALA A 21 8.53 11.80 1.82
N SER A 22 9.80 12.11 1.53
CA SER A 22 10.87 12.16 2.54
C SER A 22 10.53 13.08 3.72
N LYS A 23 9.94 14.26 3.45
CA LYS A 23 9.51 15.21 4.49
C LYS A 23 8.38 14.67 5.36
N LEU A 24 7.57 13.77 4.82
CA LEU A 24 6.44 13.16 5.51
C LEU A 24 6.83 11.94 6.34
N THR A 25 8.07 11.44 6.25
CA THR A 25 8.53 10.29 7.05
C THR A 25 8.56 10.53 8.56
N LYS A 26 8.50 11.80 8.99
CA LYS A 26 8.49 12.17 10.42
C LYS A 26 7.28 11.56 11.12
N ARG A 27 7.51 10.83 12.23
CA ARG A 27 6.44 10.21 13.04
C ARG A 27 5.36 11.18 13.50
N SER A 28 5.69 12.44 13.75
CA SER A 28 4.72 13.49 14.13
C SER A 28 3.62 13.72 13.09
N ASN A 29 3.87 13.41 11.81
CA ASN A 29 2.86 13.50 10.76
C ASN A 29 1.93 12.28 10.72
N TRP A 30 2.23 11.24 11.48
CA TRP A 30 1.51 9.96 11.46
C TRP A 30 0.93 9.64 12.84
N PRO A 31 -0.22 10.24 13.19
CA PRO A 31 -0.96 9.89 14.42
C PRO A 31 -1.16 8.39 14.59
N ARG A 32 -1.35 7.67 13.48
CA ARG A 32 -1.52 6.22 13.46
C ARG A 32 -0.56 5.60 12.45
N LEU A 33 0.20 4.61 12.91
CA LEU A 33 1.16 3.88 12.09
C LEU A 33 1.30 2.45 12.62
N GLU A 34 0.79 1.49 11.87
CA GLU A 34 0.64 0.10 12.31
C GLU A 34 0.99 -0.88 11.19
N LYS A 35 1.44 -2.07 11.58
CA LYS A 35 1.75 -3.18 10.69
C LYS A 35 1.07 -4.46 11.14
N HIS A 36 0.73 -5.31 10.18
CA HIS A 36 0.22 -6.66 10.40
C HIS A 36 1.09 -7.64 9.62
N GLU A 37 2.06 -8.21 10.31
CA GLU A 37 3.05 -9.13 9.72
C GLU A 37 2.42 -10.38 9.09
N PRO A 38 1.43 -11.06 9.71
CA PRO A 38 0.85 -12.27 9.11
C PRO A 38 0.13 -12.04 7.77
N GLN A 39 -0.27 -10.81 7.46
CA GLN A 39 -0.91 -10.45 6.18
C GLN A 39 0.01 -9.61 5.29
N ALA A 40 1.26 -9.35 5.71
CA ALA A 40 2.20 -8.46 5.01
C ALA A 40 1.59 -7.07 4.71
N LEU A 41 0.89 -6.49 5.69
CA LEU A 41 0.23 -5.19 5.52
C LEU A 41 0.82 -4.13 6.42
N ILE A 42 0.95 -2.93 5.88
CA ILE A 42 1.25 -1.73 6.64
C ILE A 42 0.20 -0.67 6.34
N TRP A 43 -0.18 0.10 7.35
CA TRP A 43 -1.08 1.22 7.16
C TRP A 43 -0.76 2.36 8.12
N GLY A 44 -1.25 3.54 7.75
CA GLY A 44 -1.11 4.71 8.58
C GLY A 44 -2.13 5.78 8.22
N GLU A 45 -2.27 6.72 9.14
CA GLU A 45 -3.06 7.92 8.97
C GLU A 45 -2.09 9.10 8.97
N CYS A 46 -1.93 9.75 7.82
CA CYS A 46 -1.06 10.91 7.66
C CYS A 46 -1.87 12.18 7.87
N GLN A 47 -1.47 13.01 8.84
CA GLN A 47 -2.01 14.35 9.00
C GLN A 47 -1.65 15.18 7.77
N GLY A 48 -2.67 15.50 6.98
CA GLY A 48 -2.53 16.25 5.74
C GLY A 48 -2.98 17.70 5.88
N SER A 49 -3.16 18.35 4.74
CA SER A 49 -3.69 19.72 4.64
C SER A 49 -5.20 19.84 4.93
N GLY A 50 -5.90 18.71 5.14
CA GLY A 50 -7.34 18.68 5.43
C GLY A 50 -7.63 18.46 6.91
N SER A 51 -8.90 18.60 7.29
CA SER A 51 -9.36 18.37 8.67
C SER A 51 -9.28 16.90 9.10
N ASN A 52 -9.40 15.97 8.14
CA ASN A 52 -9.29 14.53 8.39
C ASN A 52 -7.94 14.00 7.89
N PRO A 53 -7.27 13.13 8.66
CA PRO A 53 -6.02 12.52 8.21
C PRO A 53 -6.26 11.61 6.99
N TYR A 54 -5.29 11.60 6.08
CA TYR A 54 -5.33 10.72 4.91
C TYR A 54 -4.95 9.31 5.32
N ARG A 55 -5.81 8.35 5.00
CA ARG A 55 -5.59 6.94 5.28
C ARG A 55 -4.79 6.33 4.13
N VAL A 56 -3.73 5.62 4.48
CA VAL A 56 -2.82 4.98 3.56
C VAL A 56 -2.66 3.52 3.97
N VAL A 57 -2.82 2.61 3.03
CA VAL A 57 -2.54 1.19 3.22
C VAL A 57 -1.66 0.71 2.08
N VAL A 58 -0.68 -0.11 2.41
CA VAL A 58 0.25 -0.74 1.49
C VAL A 58 0.39 -2.21 1.86
N ASP A 59 0.37 -3.05 0.84
CA ASP A 59 0.74 -4.44 0.91
C ASP A 59 2.21 -4.60 0.56
N THR A 60 2.95 -5.21 1.46
CA THR A 60 4.40 -5.38 1.36
C THR A 60 4.77 -6.67 0.64
N GLY A 61 3.80 -7.52 0.29
CA GLY A 61 3.97 -8.71 -0.52
C GLY A 61 3.89 -8.42 -2.02
N ASP A 62 2.93 -7.60 -2.46
CA ASP A 62 2.70 -7.30 -3.88
C ASP A 62 2.86 -5.83 -4.28
N HIS A 63 3.26 -4.96 -3.33
CA HIS A 63 3.35 -3.51 -3.51
C HIS A 63 2.01 -2.83 -3.88
N GLY A 64 0.87 -3.49 -3.64
CA GLY A 64 -0.44 -2.90 -3.82
C GLY A 64 -0.68 -1.80 -2.78
N TYR A 65 -1.23 -0.66 -3.20
CA TYR A 65 -1.43 0.47 -2.30
C TYR A 65 -2.75 1.18 -2.53
N LYS A 66 -3.19 1.90 -1.49
CA LYS A 66 -4.31 2.82 -1.57
C LYS A 66 -4.10 3.99 -0.61
N CYS A 67 -4.38 5.19 -1.10
CA CYS A 67 -4.40 6.40 -0.30
C CYS A 67 -5.70 7.16 -0.54
N THR A 68 -6.30 7.75 0.50
CA THR A 68 -7.52 8.55 0.39
C THR A 68 -7.27 10.01 -0.03
N CYS A 69 -6.02 10.41 -0.31
CA CYS A 69 -5.73 11.79 -0.69
C CYS A 69 -6.20 12.09 -2.13
N PRO A 70 -6.62 13.33 -2.44
CA PRO A 70 -7.11 13.72 -3.78
C PRO A 70 -5.98 13.93 -4.81
N SER A 71 -4.80 13.37 -4.59
CA SER A 71 -3.66 13.53 -5.49
C SER A 71 -3.92 12.80 -6.82
N ARG A 72 -3.52 13.43 -7.93
CA ARG A 72 -3.56 12.81 -9.27
C ARG A 72 -2.29 12.05 -9.64
N LYS A 73 -1.32 11.95 -8.71
CA LYS A 73 -0.07 11.23 -8.89
C LYS A 73 -0.11 9.92 -8.11
N PHE A 74 0.13 8.81 -8.79
CA PHE A 74 0.08 7.46 -8.21
C PHE A 74 1.37 6.72 -8.54
N PRO A 75 2.10 6.22 -7.53
CA PRO A 75 1.89 6.37 -6.09
C PRO A 75 1.98 7.83 -5.63
N CYS A 76 1.13 8.21 -4.67
CA CYS A 76 1.16 9.56 -4.12
C CYS A 76 2.26 9.68 -3.04
N LYS A 77 2.65 10.92 -2.71
CA LYS A 77 3.67 11.19 -1.68
C LYS A 77 3.41 10.50 -0.32
N HIS A 78 2.15 10.31 0.08
CA HIS A 78 1.83 9.65 1.36
C HIS A 78 2.09 8.15 1.29
N THR A 79 1.82 7.52 0.13
CA THR A 79 2.11 6.10 -0.10
C THR A 79 3.61 5.86 -0.09
N LEU A 80 4.35 6.68 -0.83
CA LEU A 80 5.82 6.63 -0.85
C LEU A 80 6.41 6.86 0.54
N ALA A 81 5.87 7.81 1.31
CA ALA A 81 6.31 8.06 2.67
C ALA A 81 6.07 6.86 3.58
N LEU A 82 4.93 6.18 3.47
CA LEU A 82 4.63 4.98 4.27
C LEU A 82 5.61 3.84 3.95
N MET A 83 5.86 3.57 2.66
CA MET A 83 6.85 2.58 2.22
C MET A 83 8.25 2.95 2.70
N TRP A 84 8.61 4.23 2.66
CA TRP A 84 9.90 4.74 3.13
C TRP A 84 10.08 4.50 4.63
N ILE A 85 9.09 4.83 5.46
CA ILE A 85 9.19 4.56 6.90
C ILE A 85 9.34 3.06 7.14
N ALA A 86 8.65 2.21 6.37
CA ALA A 86 8.80 0.76 6.49
C ALA A 86 10.20 0.26 6.10
N ALA A 87 10.86 0.92 5.14
CA ALA A 87 12.25 0.63 4.75
C ALA A 87 13.28 1.09 5.79
N THR A 88 13.16 2.33 6.29
CA THR A 88 14.22 2.96 7.09
C THR A 88 13.99 2.91 8.59
N ALA A 89 12.74 2.79 9.01
CA ALA A 89 12.36 2.81 10.42
C ALA A 89 11.20 1.83 10.70
N PRO A 90 11.35 0.53 10.40
CA PRO A 90 10.29 -0.47 10.60
C PRO A 90 9.82 -0.57 12.06
N ALA A 91 10.70 -0.26 13.03
CA ALA A 91 10.38 -0.17 14.46
C ALA A 91 9.38 0.95 14.79
N SER A 92 9.14 1.88 13.87
CA SER A 92 8.12 2.93 14.03
C SER A 92 6.71 2.35 13.97
N PHE A 93 6.48 1.20 13.36
CA PHE A 93 5.13 0.63 13.23
C PHE A 93 4.76 -0.15 14.48
N ALA A 94 3.60 0.16 15.05
CA ALA A 94 3.01 -0.68 16.09
C ALA A 94 2.51 -1.99 15.46
N ALA A 95 2.75 -3.12 16.13
CA ALA A 95 2.14 -4.38 15.72
C ALA A 95 0.65 -4.33 16.01
N ALA A 96 -0.17 -4.52 14.99
CA ALA A 96 -1.61 -4.63 15.13
C ALA A 96 -2.02 -6.11 15.07
N GLU A 97 -2.81 -6.56 16.05
CA GLU A 97 -3.37 -7.92 16.05
C GLU A 97 -4.48 -8.10 15.02
N SER A 98 -5.10 -7.00 14.58
CA SER A 98 -6.15 -7.02 13.58
C SER A 98 -6.11 -5.75 12.74
N SER A 99 -6.39 -5.91 11.45
CA SER A 99 -6.53 -4.79 10.53
C SER A 99 -7.85 -4.04 10.79
N PRO A 100 -7.86 -2.70 10.73
CA PRO A 100 -9.10 -1.93 10.87
C PRO A 100 -10.04 -2.18 9.69
N GLU A 101 -11.34 -1.91 9.88
CA GLU A 101 -12.40 -2.22 8.91
C GLU A 101 -12.11 -1.66 7.50
N TRP A 102 -11.61 -0.42 7.41
CA TRP A 102 -11.29 0.21 6.13
C TRP A 102 -10.12 -0.46 5.37
N VAL A 103 -9.19 -1.11 6.11
CA VAL A 103 -8.12 -1.92 5.51
C VAL A 103 -8.71 -3.24 5.02
N ASN A 104 -9.54 -3.89 5.83
CA ASN A 104 -10.21 -5.14 5.44
C ASN A 104 -11.11 -4.96 4.22
N ASP A 105 -11.88 -3.87 4.15
CA ASP A 105 -12.68 -3.53 2.99
C ASP A 105 -11.81 -3.36 1.73
N TRP A 106 -10.65 -2.71 1.84
CA TRP A 106 -9.73 -2.61 0.71
C TRP A 106 -9.16 -3.97 0.28
N LEU A 107 -8.76 -4.82 1.23
CA LEU A 107 -8.31 -6.18 0.93
C LEU A 107 -9.41 -7.02 0.28
N GLY A 108 -10.64 -6.94 0.80
CA GLY A 108 -11.79 -7.64 0.27
C GLY A 108 -12.10 -7.21 -1.16
N ARG A 109 -11.93 -5.92 -1.49
CA ARG A 109 -12.04 -5.43 -2.86
C ARG A 109 -10.94 -5.97 -3.77
N ARG A 110 -9.67 -6.00 -3.31
CA ARG A 110 -8.56 -6.56 -4.11
C ARG A 110 -8.74 -8.04 -4.44
N ARG A 111 -9.18 -8.87 -3.49
CA ARG A 111 -9.42 -10.31 -3.72
C ARG A 111 -10.52 -10.56 -4.75
N LYS A 112 -11.52 -9.68 -4.85
CA LYS A 112 -12.59 -9.78 -5.85
C LYS A 112 -12.14 -9.38 -7.26
N THR A 113 -11.08 -8.58 -7.38
CA THR A 113 -10.53 -8.10 -8.66
C THR A 113 -9.37 -8.92 -9.21
N THR A 114 -8.81 -9.87 -8.44
CA THR A 114 -7.87 -10.85 -8.98
C THR A 114 -8.67 -11.98 -9.64
N PRO A 115 -8.72 -12.09 -10.98
CA PRO A 115 -9.25 -13.29 -11.59
C PRO A 115 -8.41 -14.49 -11.09
N PRO A 116 -9.03 -15.64 -10.78
CA PRO A 116 -8.25 -16.84 -10.49
C PRO A 116 -7.27 -17.10 -11.64
N PRO A 117 -6.06 -17.65 -11.37
CA PRO A 117 -5.15 -18.03 -12.43
C PRO A 117 -5.93 -18.87 -13.44
N ALA A 118 -5.90 -18.42 -14.71
CA ALA A 118 -6.62 -19.07 -15.80
C ALA A 118 -6.26 -20.55 -15.79
N GLN A 119 -7.21 -21.39 -15.36
CA GLN A 119 -7.08 -22.81 -15.52
C GLN A 119 -7.08 -23.08 -17.03
N PRO A 120 -6.16 -23.91 -17.55
CA PRO A 120 -6.21 -24.31 -18.95
C PRO A 120 -7.58 -24.93 -19.21
N ILE A 121 -8.34 -24.36 -20.14
CA ILE A 121 -9.56 -24.98 -20.64
C ILE A 121 -9.17 -26.19 -21.50
N GLU A 122 -8.88 -27.31 -20.84
CA GLU A 122 -8.71 -28.59 -21.51
C GLU A 122 -10.10 -29.20 -21.72
N GLY A 123 -10.55 -29.27 -22.98
CA GLY A 123 -11.71 -30.05 -23.37
C GLY A 123 -12.70 -29.35 -24.29
N ALA A 124 -12.37 -29.28 -25.58
CA ALA A 124 -13.40 -29.24 -26.64
C ALA A 124 -12.95 -30.16 -27.80
N ALA A 125 -12.92 -31.46 -27.51
CA ALA A 125 -13.10 -32.47 -28.54
C ALA A 125 -14.62 -32.70 -28.72
N ALA A 126 -15.02 -33.03 -29.95
CA ALA A 126 -16.36 -33.41 -30.45
C ALA A 126 -17.12 -32.23 -31.13
N LYS A 127 -17.59 -32.27 -32.40
CA LYS A 127 -17.92 -33.37 -33.33
C LYS A 127 -17.93 -32.90 -34.80
N SER A 128 -17.52 -33.83 -35.65
CA SER A 128 -17.86 -34.13 -37.06
C SER A 128 -18.73 -33.19 -37.91
N ILE A 129 -18.26 -32.93 -39.13
CA ILE A 129 -19.05 -33.03 -40.37
C ILE A 129 -18.19 -33.69 -41.46
#